data_AF-A0A7C1SLA3-F1
#
_entry.id   AF-A0A7C1SLA3-F1
#
_cell.length_a   1.000
_cell.length_b   1.000
_cell.length_c   1.000
_cell.angle_alpha   90.00
_cell.angle_beta   90.00
_cell.angle_gamma   90.00
#
_symmetry.space_group_name_H-M   'P 1'
#
loop_
_entity.id
_entity.type
_entity.pdbx_description
1 polymer ?
#
loop_
_entity_poly.entity_id
_entity_poly.type
_entity_poly.pdbx_seq_one_letter_code
_entity_poly.pdbx_strand_id
1 'polypeptide(L)' 'MNRSAMDYLVAWKDSTRRKPLVLRGARQVGKSYLVRAFANRYMDNLVEINFEDTPNVVTLFADKSPEKIVDIHG' A
#
# COMPACT_ATOMS: atom_id res chain seq x y z
N MET A 1 -2.23 25.95 3.85
CA MET A 1 -3.45 25.13 3.82
C MET A 1 -3.03 23.69 4.09
N ASN A 2 -3.45 23.10 5.21
CA ASN A 2 -3.11 21.71 5.56
C ASN A 2 -3.80 20.76 4.59
N ARG A 3 -3.04 20.02 3.77
CA ARG A 3 -3.59 18.92 2.96
C ARG A 3 -3.94 17.75 3.87
N SER A 4 -5.10 17.12 3.66
CA SER A 4 -5.41 15.88 4.37
C SER A 4 -4.46 14.76 3.91
N ALA A 5 -4.34 13.69 4.71
CA ALA A 5 -3.52 12.55 4.32
C ALA A 5 -4.03 11.87 3.03
N MET A 6 -5.34 11.97 2.76
CA MET A 6 -5.93 11.51 1.50
C MET A 6 -5.45 12.35 0.32
N ASP A 7 -5.47 13.68 0.43
CA ASP A 7 -5.01 14.58 -0.64
C ASP A 7 -3.53 14.37 -0.96
N TYR A 8 -2.73 14.02 0.05
CA TYR A 8 -1.33 13.64 -0.16
C TYR A 8 -1.20 12.37 -1.02
N LEU A 9 -2.00 11.33 -0.74
CA LEU A 9 -1.99 10.09 -1.50
C LEU A 9 -2.48 10.30 -2.95
N VAL A 10 -3.50 11.14 -3.15
CA VAL A 10 -3.97 11.52 -4.50
C VAL A 10 -2.86 12.25 -5.26
N ALA A 11 -2.24 13.27 -4.64
CA ALA A 11 -1.13 13.99 -5.25
C ALA A 11 0.08 13.08 -5.55
N TRP A 12 0.33 12.08 -4.70
CA TRP A 12 1.35 11.06 -4.94
C TRP A 12 1.02 10.19 -6.16
N LYS A 13 -0.23 9.70 -6.28
CA LYS A 13 -0.67 8.92 -7.44
C LYS A 13 -0.49 9.69 -8.73
N ASP A 14 -0.87 10.96 -8.74
CA ASP A 14 -0.87 11.80 -9.94
C ASP A 14 0.54 12.29 -10.32
N SER A 15 1.55 12.01 -9.50
CA SER A 15 2.94 12.33 -9.81
C SER A 15 3.53 11.39 -10.86
N THR A 16 4.04 11.95 -11.96
CA THR A 16 4.79 11.21 -12.99
C THR A 16 6.08 10.57 -12.47
N ARG A 17 6.57 11.00 -11.29
CA ARG A 17 7.77 10.46 -10.62
C ARG A 17 7.43 9.94 -9.22
N ARG A 18 6.26 9.32 -9.06
CA ARG A 18 5.85 8.72 -7.78
C ARG A 18 6.88 7.70 -7.28
N LYS A 19 7.38 7.92 -6.07
CA LYS A 19 8.31 7.02 -5.38
C LYS A 19 7.55 6.12 -4.40
N PRO A 20 8.09 4.96 -3.98
CA PRO A 20 7.50 4.19 -2.89
C PRO A 20 7.24 5.05 -1.65
N LEU A 21 6.08 4.86 -1.01
CA LEU A 21 5.69 5.59 0.20
C LEU A 21 5.84 4.74 1.45
N VAL A 22 6.27 5.37 2.54
CA VAL A 22 6.27 4.78 3.88
C VAL A 22 5.35 5.60 4.77
N LEU A 23 4.18 5.05 5.12
CA LEU A 23 3.25 5.70 6.04
C LEU A 23 3.61 5.37 7.49
N ARG A 24 4.01 6.40 8.26
CA ARG A 24 4.38 6.27 9.68
C ARG A 24 3.37 6.96 10.59
N GLY A 25 3.26 6.49 11.82
CA GLY A 25 2.36 7.02 12.85
C GLY A 25 2.11 5.98 13.94
N ALA A 26 1.50 6.40 15.05
CA ALA A 26 1.22 5.51 16.18
C ALA A 26 0.43 4.24 15.77
N ARG A 27 0.57 3.15 16.53
CA ARG A 27 -0.18 1.91 16.27
C ARG A 27 -1.69 2.20 16.35
N GLN A 28 -2.49 1.53 15.53
CA GLN A 28 -3.97 1.60 15.53
C GLN A 28 -4.62 2.95 15.16
N VAL A 29 -3.88 3.90 14.59
CA VAL A 29 -4.43 5.22 14.16
C VAL A 29 -5.12 5.23 12.78
N GLY A 30 -5.44 4.06 12.21
CA GLY A 30 -6.19 3.99 10.94
C GLY A 30 -5.35 4.09 9.66
N LYS A 31 -4.03 3.88 9.71
CA LYS A 31 -3.16 3.90 8.51
C LYS A 31 -3.59 2.89 7.44
N SER A 32 -3.87 1.64 7.83
CA SER A 32 -4.33 0.60 6.89
C SER A 32 -5.69 0.97 6.28
N TYR A 33 -6.59 1.55 7.09
CA TYR A 33 -7.88 2.05 6.60
C TYR A 33 -7.68 3.15 5.55
N LEU A 34 -6.79 4.12 5.79
CA LEU A 34 -6.50 5.19 4.83
C LEU A 34 -6.02 4.62 3.48
N VAL A 35 -5.09 3.65 3.50
CA VAL A 35 -4.54 3.03 2.28
C VAL A 35 -5.62 2.26 1.53
N ARG A 36 -6.44 1.45 2.22
CA ARG A 36 -7.56 0.71 1.60
C ARG A 36 -8.60 1.65 1.01
N ALA A 37 -9.01 2.68 1.76
CA ALA A 37 -9.98 3.67 1.30
C ALA A 37 -9.48 4.46 0.09
N PHE A 38 -8.17 4.77 0.05
CA PHE A 38 -7.52 5.40 -1.09
C PHE A 38 -7.50 4.46 -2.31
N ALA A 39 -7.05 3.22 -2.14
CA ALA A 39 -6.96 2.25 -3.21
C ALA A 39 -8.34 1.99 -3.84
N ASN A 40 -9.37 1.75 -3.01
CA ASN A 40 -10.74 1.52 -3.47
C ASN A 40 -11.33 2.68 -4.29
N ARG A 41 -10.84 3.91 -4.10
CA ARG A 41 -11.36 5.09 -4.80
C ARG A 41 -10.55 5.48 -6.03
N TYR A 42 -9.24 5.19 -6.03
CA TYR A 42 -8.30 5.79 -6.98
C TYR A 42 -7.37 4.79 -7.68
N MET A 43 -7.46 3.49 -7.37
CA MET A 43 -6.69 2.43 -7.99
C MET A 43 -7.63 1.35 -8.52
N ASP A 44 -7.26 0.71 -9.61
CA ASP A 44 -8.06 -0.37 -10.20
C ASP A 44 -8.02 -1.62 -9.33
N ASN A 45 -6.88 -1.90 -8.70
CA ASN A 45 -6.65 -3.09 -7.89
C ASN A 45 -5.79 -2.77 -6.65
N LEU A 46 -5.97 -3.58 -5.59
CA LEU A 46 -5.15 -3.56 -4.39
C LEU A 46 -4.65 -4.98 -4.09
N VAL A 47 -3.33 -5.16 -4.13
CA VAL A 47 -2.66 -6.33 -3.58
C VAL A 47 -2.17 -5.95 -2.18
N GLU A 48 -2.82 -6.47 -1.15
CA GLU A 48 -2.45 -6.25 0.25
C GLU A 48 -1.73 -7.48 0.81
N ILE A 49 -0.63 -7.22 1.52
CA ILE A 49 0.17 -8.24 2.21
C ILE A 49 0.25 -7.84 3.68
N ASN A 50 -0.33 -8.65 4.55
CA ASN A 50 -0.22 -8.48 5.99
C ASN A 50 0.73 -9.53 6.58
N PHE A 51 1.93 -9.08 6.96
CA PHE A 51 2.93 -9.95 7.58
C PHE A 51 2.56 -10.43 8.99
N GLU A 52 1.61 -9.78 9.66
CA GLU A 52 1.09 -10.23 10.95
C GLU A 52 0.13 -11.42 10.77
N ASP A 53 -0.75 -11.35 9.77
CA ASP A 53 -1.76 -12.39 9.52
C ASP A 53 -1.16 -13.61 8.80
N THR A 54 -0.15 -13.42 7.94
CA THR A 54 0.45 -14.53 7.18
C THR A 54 1.98 -14.47 7.21
N PRO A 55 2.62 -14.86 8.32
CA PRO A 55 4.08 -14.69 8.50
C PRO A 55 4.94 -15.33 7.40
N ASN A 56 4.47 -16.43 6.80
CA ASN A 56 5.20 -17.15 5.76
C ASN A 56 5.32 -16.37 4.43
N VAL A 57 4.50 -15.33 4.21
CA VAL A 57 4.55 -14.50 2.98
C VAL A 57 5.84 -13.68 2.87
N VAL A 58 6.62 -13.57 3.96
CA VAL A 58 7.96 -12.95 3.93
C VAL A 58 8.88 -13.66 2.92
N THR A 59 8.70 -14.97 2.72
CA THR A 59 9.50 -15.77 1.77
C THR A 59 9.37 -15.30 0.32
N LEU A 60 8.25 -14.66 -0.04
CA LEU A 60 8.00 -14.12 -1.38
C LEU A 60 8.92 -12.97 -1.75
N PHE A 61 9.57 -12.35 -0.76
CA PHE A 61 10.49 -11.23 -0.97
C PHE A 61 11.95 -11.68 -1.13
N ALA A 62 12.25 -12.97 -0.98
CA ALA A 62 13.62 -13.50 -1.01
C ALA A 62 14.27 -13.38 -2.40
N ASP A 63 13.51 -13.67 -3.45
CA ASP A 63 13.97 -13.64 -4.84
C ASP A 63 13.73 -12.30 -5.54
N LYS A 64 13.09 -11.33 -4.85
CA LYS A 64 12.76 -9.99 -5.36
C LYS A 64 11.97 -10.02 -6.68
N SER A 65 11.10 -11.02 -6.86
CA SER A 65 10.29 -11.23 -8.07
C SER A 65 8.84 -10.74 -7.85
N PRO A 66 8.47 -9.51 -8.26
CA PRO A 66 7.14 -8.94 -7.96
C PRO A 66 5.97 -9.71 -8.59
N GLU A 67 6.19 -10.38 -9.72
CA GLU A 67 5.22 -11.23 -10.40
C GLU A 67 4.65 -12.31 -9.47
N LYS A 68 5.50 -12.95 -8.65
CA LYS A 68 5.08 -14.00 -7.70
C LYS A 68 4.18 -13.47 -6.60
N ILE A 69 4.26 -12.17 -6.32
CA ILE A 69 3.44 -11.52 -5.31
C ILE A 69 2.04 -11.21 -5.88
N VAL A 70 1.96 -10.88 -7.17
CA VAL A 70 0.67 -10.57 -7.84
C VAL A 70 -0.15 -11.84 -8.07
N ASP A 71 0.50 -12.96 -8.41
CA ASP A 71 -0.16 -14.23 -8.75
C ASP A 71 -0.90 -14.90 -7.57
N ILE A 72 -0.63 -14.49 -6.32
CA ILE A 72 -1.27 -15.09 -5.13
C ILE A 72 -2.73 -14.64 -4.98
N HIS A 73 -3.08 -13.51 -5.59
CA HIS A 73 -4.41 -12.91 -5.50
C HIS A 73 -5.16 -12.88 -6.86
N GLY A 74 -4.65 -13.60 -7.87
CA GLY A 74 -5.21 -13.73 -9.22
C GLY A 74 -5.90 -15.06 -9.49
#